data_AF-A7TCP8-F1
#
_entry.id   AF-A7TCP8-F1
#
_cell.length_a   1.000
_cell.length_b   1.000
_cell.length_c   1.000
_cell.angle_alpha   90.00
_cell.angle_beta   90.00
_cell.angle_gamma   90.00
#
_symmetry.space_group_name_H-M   'P 1'
#
loop_
_entity.id
_entity.type
_entity.pdbx_description
1 polymer ?
#
loop_
_entity_poly.entity_id
_entity_poly.type
_entity_poly.pdbx_seq_one_letter_code
_entity_poly.pdbx_strand_id
1 'polypeptide(L)'
;HWERMHKICYPCFFEYDYIGKYETLQRDSRFILDRVPGAQGWSLPDVKADKGRTTKANERRYFSQLRVDQLRGLLEVYRLDYELFNYPLPIHLFNVIRT
;
A
#
# COMPACT_ATOMS: atom_id res chain seq x y z
N HIS A 1 4.54 -2.02 -12.57
CA HIS A 1 3.52 -1.33 -11.75
C HIS A 1 2.82 -2.30 -10.80
N TRP A 2 2.43 -3.51 -11.23
CA TRP A 2 1.77 -4.52 -10.38
C TRP A 2 2.72 -5.62 -9.90
N GLU A 3 3.90 -5.26 -9.44
CA GLU A 3 4.83 -6.21 -8.80
C GLU A 3 4.76 -6.04 -7.29
N ARG A 4 5.16 -7.08 -6.55
CA ARG A 4 5.22 -7.10 -5.08
C ARG A 4 6.25 -6.12 -4.54
N MET A 5 5.91 -5.42 -3.47
CA MET A 5 6.75 -4.33 -2.96
C MET A 5 8.08 -4.86 -2.43
N HIS A 6 8.10 -6.01 -1.77
CA HIS A 6 9.35 -6.65 -1.33
C HIS A 6 10.29 -7.01 -2.49
N LYS A 7 9.77 -7.25 -3.70
CA LYS A 7 10.60 -7.52 -4.89
C LYS A 7 11.14 -6.25 -5.54
N ILE A 8 10.47 -5.12 -5.33
CA ILE A 8 10.93 -3.84 -5.88
C ILE A 8 11.95 -3.21 -4.91
N CYS A 9 11.65 -3.24 -3.61
CA CYS A 9 12.46 -2.59 -2.59
C CYS A 9 13.57 -3.47 -2.03
N TYR A 10 13.52 -4.80 -2.21
CA TYR A 10 14.53 -5.70 -1.64
C TYR A 10 14.85 -5.41 -0.15
N PRO A 11 13.84 -5.43 0.74
CA PRO A 11 13.97 -4.94 2.12
C PRO A 11 14.96 -5.75 2.97
N CYS A 12 15.32 -6.97 2.55
CA CYS A 12 16.32 -7.80 3.21
C CYS A 12 17.76 -7.56 2.69
N PHE A 13 17.91 -6.88 1.55
CA PHE A 13 19.20 -6.64 0.92
C PHE A 13 19.78 -5.26 1.28
N PHE A 14 18.93 -4.26 1.44
CA PHE A 14 19.33 -2.91 1.82
C PHE A 14 18.94 -2.59 3.26
N GLU A 15 19.82 -1.87 3.95
CA GLU A 15 19.56 -1.33 5.29
C GLU A 15 18.82 0.00 5.16
N TYR A 16 17.49 -0.05 5.25
CA TYR A 16 16.66 1.14 5.19
C TYR A 16 16.62 1.86 6.54
N ASP A 17 16.94 3.15 6.55
CA ASP A 17 16.73 4.01 7.72
C ASP A 17 15.24 4.23 8.02
N TYR A 18 14.40 4.22 6.98
CA TYR A 18 12.98 4.53 7.06
C TYR A 18 12.14 3.61 6.17
N ILE A 19 10.97 3.21 6.69
CA ILE A 19 9.90 2.55 5.93
C ILE A 19 8.64 3.39 6.09
N GLY A 20 8.16 3.99 5.00
CA GLY A 20 6.95 4.83 4.99
C GLY A 20 5.70 4.05 4.60
N LYS A 21 4.53 4.61 4.93
CA LYS A 21 3.21 4.09 4.51
C LYS A 21 2.42 5.14 3.75
N TYR A 22 1.60 4.71 2.78
CA TYR A 22 0.75 5.63 2.02
C TYR A 22 -0.29 6.32 2.91
N GLU A 23 -0.79 5.63 3.93
CA GLU A 23 -1.74 6.14 4.92
C GLU A 23 -1.16 7.29 5.76
N THR A 24 0.17 7.32 5.91
CA THR A 24 0.90 8.32 6.70
C THR A 24 1.87 9.13 5.85
N LEU A 25 1.69 9.12 4.52
CA LEU A 25 2.66 9.64 3.56
C LEU A 25 3.13 11.07 3.86
N GLN A 26 2.21 11.99 4.16
CA GLN A 26 2.56 13.37 4.48
C GLN A 26 3.34 13.50 5.79
N ARG A 27 3.04 12.66 6.78
CA ARG A 27 3.75 12.67 8.06
C ARG A 27 5.16 12.12 7.85
N ASP A 28 5.26 10.97 7.21
CA ASP A 28 6.50 10.25 6.99
C ASP A 28 7.43 11.08 6.09
N SER A 29 6.90 11.67 5.01
CA SER A 29 7.70 12.50 4.10
C SER A 29 8.22 13.76 4.78
N ARG A 30 7.42 14.43 5.63
CA ARG A 30 7.89 15.60 6.39
C ARG A 30 9.01 15.21 7.34
N PHE A 31 8.81 14.13 8.10
CA PHE A 31 9.81 13.62 9.03
C PHE A 31 11.15 13.31 8.34
N ILE A 32 11.10 12.71 7.14
CA ILE A 32 12.30 12.39 6.35
C ILE A 32 12.93 13.66 5.79
N LEU A 33 12.16 14.53 5.13
CA LEU A 33 12.68 15.76 4.49
C LEU A 33 13.33 16.72 5.50
N ASP A 34 12.79 16.84 6.72
CA ASP A 34 13.38 17.65 7.79
C ASP A 34 14.79 17.18 8.20
N ARG A 35 15.15 15.93 7.87
CA ARG A 35 16.46 15.31 8.18
C ARG A 35 17.39 15.24 6.97
N VAL A 36 16.91 15.58 5.79
CA VAL A 36 17.73 15.62 4.57
C VAL A 36 18.42 17.00 4.48
N PRO A 37 19.75 17.06 4.47
CA PRO A 37 20.47 18.33 4.31
C PRO A 37 20.06 19.03 3.01
N GLY A 38 19.63 20.29 3.11
CA GLY A 38 19.22 21.11 1.96
C GLY A 38 17.75 20.97 1.55
N ALA A 39 16.98 20.12 2.21
CA ALA A 39 15.54 19.96 1.95
C ALA A 39 14.65 20.76 2.92
N GLN A 40 15.22 21.68 3.69
CA GLN A 40 14.46 22.51 4.63
C GLN A 40 13.36 23.29 3.90
N GLY A 41 12.13 23.17 4.39
CA GLY A 41 10.95 23.81 3.80
C GLY A 41 10.37 23.07 2.59
N TRP A 42 10.97 21.96 2.15
CA TRP A 42 10.37 21.12 1.13
C TRP A 42 9.19 20.35 1.70
N SER A 43 8.17 20.18 0.88
CA SER A 43 7.03 19.33 1.20
C SER A 43 6.60 18.59 -0.04
N LEU A 44 6.11 17.37 0.15
CA LEU A 44 5.38 16.72 -0.92
C LEU A 44 4.10 17.53 -1.19
N PRO A 45 3.63 17.59 -2.44
CA PRO A 45 2.31 18.14 -2.74
C PRO A 45 1.27 17.50 -1.83
N ASP A 46 0.22 18.25 -1.47
CA ASP A 46 -0.89 17.68 -0.71
C ASP A 46 -1.41 16.45 -1.43
N VAL A 47 -1.03 15.28 -0.92
CA VAL A 47 -1.50 14.01 -1.42
C VAL A 47 -2.92 13.87 -0.89
N LYS A 48 -3.87 14.55 -1.55
CA LYS A 48 -5.28 14.30 -1.30
C LYS A 48 -5.45 12.79 -1.34
N ALA A 49 -5.82 12.22 -0.19
CA ALA A 49 -6.07 10.80 -0.05
C ALA A 49 -7.09 10.46 -1.12
N ASP A 50 -6.58 9.91 -2.21
CA ASP A 50 -7.32 9.43 -3.35
C ASP A 50 -8.13 10.50 -4.14
N LYS A 51 -7.73 10.76 -5.39
CA LYS A 51 -8.58 11.44 -6.39
C LYS A 51 -9.76 10.52 -6.82
N GLY A 52 -10.41 9.86 -5.87
CA GLY A 52 -11.54 8.94 -6.07
C GLY A 52 -11.22 7.61 -6.76
N ARG A 53 -9.96 7.17 -6.82
CA ARG A 53 -9.55 5.93 -7.52
C ARG A 53 -9.68 4.69 -6.63
N THR A 54 -9.43 4.80 -5.34
CA THR A 54 -9.46 3.77 -4.28
C THR A 54 -10.58 4.05 -3.27
N THR A 55 -11.81 4.16 -3.76
CA THR A 55 -13.01 4.29 -2.90
C THR A 55 -13.57 2.92 -2.55
N LYS A 56 -14.34 2.83 -1.44
CA LYS A 56 -15.11 1.61 -1.11
C LYS A 56 -16.05 1.18 -2.24
N ALA A 57 -16.57 2.13 -3.03
CA ALA A 57 -17.39 1.86 -4.20
C ALA A 57 -16.59 1.18 -5.33
N ASN A 58 -15.39 1.69 -5.63
CA ASN A 58 -14.52 1.06 -6.63
C ASN A 58 -14.02 -0.31 -6.16
N GLU A 59 -13.63 -0.44 -4.88
CA GLU A 59 -13.26 -1.72 -4.29
C GLU A 59 -14.38 -2.74 -4.51
N ARG A 60 -15.61 -2.41 -4.12
CA ARG A 60 -16.77 -3.30 -4.35
C ARG A 60 -16.94 -3.64 -5.83
N ARG A 61 -16.95 -2.63 -6.70
CA ARG A 61 -17.18 -2.79 -8.14
C ARG A 61 -16.17 -3.73 -8.80
N TYR A 62 -14.89 -3.64 -8.45
CA TYR A 62 -13.86 -4.44 -9.10
C TYR A 62 -13.70 -5.81 -8.45
N PHE A 63 -13.73 -5.89 -7.12
CA PHE A 63 -13.53 -7.17 -6.44
C PHE A 63 -14.75 -8.09 -6.54
N SER A 64 -15.98 -7.58 -6.71
CA SER A 64 -17.17 -8.44 -6.90
C SER A 64 -17.14 -9.26 -8.19
N GLN A 65 -16.25 -8.93 -9.14
CA GLN A 65 -16.09 -9.66 -10.40
C GLN A 65 -15.17 -10.89 -10.27
N LEU A 66 -14.50 -11.04 -9.13
CA LEU A 66 -13.58 -12.14 -8.90
C LEU A 66 -14.31 -13.34 -8.31
N ARG A 67 -13.83 -14.55 -8.62
CA ARG A 67 -14.20 -15.75 -7.88
C ARG A 67 -13.37 -15.89 -6.60
N VAL A 68 -13.86 -16.70 -5.67
CA VAL A 68 -13.19 -16.96 -4.39
C VAL A 68 -11.78 -17.54 -4.57
N ASP A 69 -11.57 -18.44 -5.53
CA ASP A 69 -10.24 -19.00 -5.87
C ASP A 69 -9.29 -17.92 -6.37
N GLN A 70 -9.78 -16.98 -7.18
CA GLN A 70 -8.98 -15.86 -7.68
C GLN A 70 -8.57 -14.91 -6.56
N LEU A 71 -9.47 -14.58 -5.63
CA LEU A 71 -9.12 -13.76 -4.47
C LEU A 71 -8.09 -14.47 -3.58
N ARG A 72 -8.25 -15.76 -3.32
CA ARG A 72 -7.24 -16.53 -2.56
C ARG A 72 -5.88 -16.50 -3.25
N GLY A 73 -5.82 -16.73 -4.56
CA GLY A 73 -4.58 -16.64 -5.32
C GLY A 73 -3.95 -15.25 -5.27
N LEU A 74 -4.76 -14.19 -5.37
CA LEU A 74 -4.28 -12.81 -5.25
C LEU A 74 -3.69 -12.53 -3.86
N LEU A 75 -4.37 -12.96 -2.80
CA LEU A 75 -3.86 -12.81 -1.43
C LEU A 75 -2.56 -13.58 -1.22
N GLU A 76 -2.43 -14.77 -1.82
CA GLU A 76 -1.20 -15.55 -1.74
C GLU A 76 -0.03 -14.86 -2.44
N VAL A 77 -0.25 -14.29 -3.63
CA VAL A 77 0.78 -13.53 -4.37
C VAL A 77 1.35 -12.40 -3.51
N TYR A 78 0.50 -11.68 -2.77
CA TYR A 78 0.90 -10.53 -1.95
C TYR A 78 1.12 -10.85 -0.46
N ARG A 79 1.00 -12.11 -0.03
CA ARG A 79 1.03 -12.51 1.39
C ARG A 79 2.25 -11.98 2.13
N LEU A 80 3.43 -12.10 1.50
CA LEU A 80 4.69 -11.62 2.07
C LEU A 80 4.74 -10.09 2.22
N ASP A 81 4.13 -9.32 1.31
CA ASP A 81 4.07 -7.87 1.45
C ASP A 81 3.20 -7.47 2.65
N TYR A 82 2.07 -8.14 2.85
CA TYR A 82 1.22 -7.93 4.02
C TYR A 82 1.98 -8.19 5.32
N GLU A 83 2.72 -9.29 5.37
CA GLU A 83 3.51 -9.70 6.54
C GLU A 83 4.68 -8.73 6.81
N LEU A 84 5.54 -8.48 5.81
CA LEU A 84 6.74 -7.66 5.95
C LEU A 84 6.44 -6.21 6.30
N PHE A 85 5.36 -5.64 5.75
CA PHE A 85 5.01 -4.23 5.97
C PHE A 85 3.89 -4.04 7.01
N ASN A 86 3.54 -5.12 7.72
CA ASN A 86 2.57 -5.15 8.80
C ASN A 86 1.22 -4.52 8.37
N TYR A 87 0.68 -5.02 7.26
CA TYR A 87 -0.68 -4.74 6.81
C TYR A 87 -1.60 -5.92 7.12
N PRO A 88 -2.83 -5.68 7.60
CA PRO A 88 -3.78 -6.76 7.79
C PRO A 88 -4.23 -7.32 6.43
N LEU A 89 -4.40 -8.65 6.35
CA LEU A 89 -5.02 -9.25 5.17
C LEU A 89 -6.46 -8.71 5.01
N PRO A 90 -6.87 -8.33 3.78
CA PRO A 90 -8.18 -7.71 3.52
C PRO A 90 -9.28 -8.77 3.44
N ILE A 91 -9.52 -9.48 4.55
CA ILE A 91 -10.50 -10.56 4.64
C ILE A 91 -11.93 -10.11 4.38
N HIS A 92 -12.22 -8.81 4.53
CA HIS A 92 -13.53 -8.24 4.23
C HIS A 92 -13.92 -8.38 2.74
N LEU A 93 -12.95 -8.54 1.84
CA LEU A 93 -13.19 -8.74 0.40
C LEU A 93 -13.93 -10.04 0.10
N PHE A 94 -13.85 -11.06 0.97
CA PHE A 94 -14.65 -12.28 0.81
C PHE A 94 -16.16 -12.03 0.96
N ASN A 95 -16.56 -10.98 1.68
CA ASN A 95 -17.96 -10.58 1.76
C ASN A 95 -18.41 -9.84 0.49
N VAL A 96 -17.50 -9.16 -0.20
CA VAL A 96 -17.76 -8.44 -1.46
C VAL A 96 -17.98 -9.39 -2.62
N ILE A 97 -17.25 -10.50 -2.67
CA ILE A 97 -17.37 -11.50 -3.76
C ILE A 97 -18.65 -12.35 -3.64
N ARG A 98 -19.22 -12.44 -2.44
CA ARG A 98 -20.43 -13.24 -2.18
C ARG A 98 -21.73 -12.46 -2.38
N THR A 99 -21.65 -11.16 -2.67
CA THR A 99 -22.78 -10.27 -2.99
C THR A 99 -22.87 -10.03 -4.47
#